data_AF-A0A1G3GEB7-F1
#
_entry.id   AF-A0A1G3GEB7-F1
#
_cell.length_a   1.000
_cell.length_b   1.000
_cell.length_c   1.000
_cell.angle_alpha   90.00
_cell.angle_beta   90.00
_cell.angle_gamma   90.00
#
_symmetry.space_group_name_H-M   'P 1'
#
loop_
_entity.id
_entity.type
_entity.pdbx_description
1 polymer ?
#
loop_
_entity_poly.entity_id
_entity_poly.type
_entity_poly.pdbx_seq_one_letter_code
_entity_poly.pdbx_strand_id
1 'polypeptide(L)'
;MTISALLQLVAAYPSLRRKSVLQRFIGISERAIKARVSRNPGATLSMEQSLRAAQLAEILEKATQVLGARDAAEAWMGRRAMGLDGMVPLDLLAMPDGFPMLRDHLIRMEYGVYI
;
A
#
# COMPACT_ATOMS: atom_id res chain seq x y z
N MET A 1 -7.99 12.12 3.84
CA MET A 1 -7.08 11.35 4.72
C MET A 1 -6.00 12.30 5.24
N THR A 2 -5.69 12.30 6.54
CA THR A 2 -4.64 13.18 7.09
C THR A 2 -3.25 12.59 6.80
N ILE A 3 -2.23 13.44 6.58
CA ILE A 3 -0.87 12.96 6.32
C ILE A 3 -0.35 12.13 7.51
N SER A 4 -0.75 12.47 8.75
CA SER A 4 -0.41 11.69 9.94
C SER A 4 -0.95 10.26 9.92
N ALA A 5 -2.17 10.03 9.42
CA ALA A 5 -2.72 8.68 9.29
C ALA A 5 -1.92 7.83 8.29
N LEU A 6 -1.51 8.43 7.17
CA LEU A 6 -0.62 7.77 6.21
C LEU A 6 0.75 7.45 6.84
N LEU A 7 1.32 8.36 7.62
CA LEU A 7 2.58 8.12 8.30
C LEU A 7 2.48 7.03 9.37
N GLN A 8 1.36 6.95 10.10
CA GLN A 8 1.11 5.86 11.05
C GLN A 8 0.99 4.52 10.32
N LEU A 9 0.29 4.48 9.18
CA LEU A 9 0.24 3.30 8.32
C LEU A 9 1.66 2.89 7.90
N VAL A 10 2.44 3.78 7.30
CA VAL A 10 3.79 3.46 6.82
C VAL A 10 4.76 3.13 7.97
N ALA A 11 4.63 3.78 9.12
CA ALA A 11 5.43 3.47 10.30
C ALA A 11 5.11 2.08 10.87
N ALA A 12 3.85 1.63 10.73
CA ALA A 12 3.41 0.31 11.12
C ALA A 12 3.84 -0.80 10.14
N TYR A 13 4.46 -0.43 9.01
CA TYR A 13 4.93 -1.36 7.98
C TYR A 13 6.39 -1.07 7.56
N PRO A 14 7.40 -1.53 8.33
CA PRO A 14 8.82 -1.20 8.13
C PRO A 14 9.35 -1.59 6.74
N SER A 15 8.78 -2.64 6.14
CA SER A 15 9.16 -3.14 4.80
C SER A 15 8.77 -2.17 3.68
N LEU A 16 7.63 -1.46 3.83
CA LEU A 16 7.19 -0.41 2.90
C LEU A 16 8.09 0.83 2.99
N ARG A 17 8.61 1.10 4.19
CA ARG A 17 9.55 2.19 4.46
C ARG A 17 10.88 2.01 3.72
N ARG A 18 11.40 0.77 3.66
CA ARG A 18 12.65 0.46 2.94
C ARG A 18 12.56 0.53 1.42
N LYS A 19 11.36 0.36 0.84
CA LYS A 19 11.18 0.26 -0.62
C LYS A 19 10.80 1.57 -1.32
N SER A 20 10.89 2.72 -0.63
CA SER A 20 10.58 4.03 -1.21
C SER A 20 9.17 4.11 -1.80
N VAL A 21 8.23 3.32 -1.27
CA VAL A 21 6.87 3.20 -1.81
C VAL A 21 6.23 4.58 -1.83
N LEU A 22 6.33 5.35 -0.76
CA LEU A 22 5.84 6.73 -0.70
C LEU A 22 6.35 7.61 -1.86
N GLN A 23 7.62 7.48 -2.22
CA GLN A 23 8.21 8.29 -3.30
C GLN A 23 7.72 7.86 -4.68
N ARG A 24 7.61 6.55 -4.92
CA ARG A 24 7.09 5.99 -6.18
C ARG A 24 5.59 6.20 -6.36
N PHE A 25 4.84 6.19 -5.26
CA PHE A 25 3.40 6.07 -5.27
C PHE A 25 2.67 7.39 -5.12
N ILE A 26 3.28 8.30 -4.36
CA ILE A 26 2.71 9.60 -4.01
C ILE A 26 3.51 10.71 -4.71
N GLY A 27 4.65 10.38 -5.33
CA GLY A 27 5.56 11.36 -5.94
C GLY A 27 6.29 12.22 -4.90
N ILE A 28 6.17 11.89 -3.60
CA ILE A 28 6.72 12.67 -2.50
C ILE A 28 7.63 11.76 -1.66
N SER A 29 8.90 12.12 -1.53
CA SER A 29 9.85 11.40 -0.66
C SER A 29 9.38 11.42 0.80
N GLU A 30 9.68 10.38 1.58
CA GLU A 30 9.45 10.35 3.04
C GLU A 30 9.92 11.64 3.73
N ARG A 31 11.06 12.18 3.31
CA ARG A 31 11.61 13.44 3.82
C ARG A 31 10.70 14.64 3.55
N ALA A 32 10.10 14.71 2.36
CA ALA A 32 9.20 15.79 1.99
C ALA A 32 7.85 15.66 2.71
N ILE A 33 7.37 14.44 2.97
CA ILE A 33 6.17 14.21 3.80
C ILE A 33 6.46 14.61 5.26
N LYS A 34 7.57 14.15 5.85
CA LYS A 34 7.97 14.51 7.22
C LYS A 34 8.21 16.03 7.37
N ALA A 35 8.85 16.66 6.39
CA ALA A 35 9.02 18.10 6.36
C ALA A 35 7.68 18.85 6.24
N ARG A 36 6.73 18.35 5.45
CA ARG A 36 5.38 18.93 5.33
C ARG A 36 4.59 18.83 6.64
N VAL A 37 4.61 17.67 7.30
CA VAL A 37 3.96 17.48 8.60
C VAL A 37 4.61 18.34 9.68
N SER A 38 5.94 18.42 9.68
CA SER A 38 6.67 19.26 10.63
C SER A 38 6.40 20.75 10.42
N ARG A 39 6.16 21.21 9.17
CA ARG A 39 5.80 22.60 8.88
C ARG A 39 4.32 22.88 9.08
N ASN A 40 3.45 21.91 8.81
CA ASN A 40 2.02 22.08 8.90
C ASN A 40 1.35 20.74 9.29
N PRO A 41 1.10 20.51 10.59
CA PRO A 41 0.50 19.28 11.11
C PRO A 41 -0.91 19.00 10.53
N GLY A 42 -1.59 20.04 10.04
CA GLY A 42 -2.91 19.96 9.40
C GLY A 42 -2.88 19.84 7.87
N ALA A 43 -1.70 19.75 7.25
CA ALA A 43 -1.62 19.59 5.81
C ALA A 43 -2.32 18.29 5.38
N THR A 44 -3.22 18.41 4.43
CA THR A 44 -3.91 17.30 3.79
C THR A 44 -3.13 16.85 2.56
N LEU A 45 -3.18 15.56 2.27
CA LEU A 45 -2.77 15.04 0.98
C LEU A 45 -3.72 15.59 -0.09
N SER A 46 -3.26 15.78 -1.33
CA SER A 46 -4.17 16.10 -2.43
C SER A 46 -5.25 15.01 -2.55
N MET A 47 -6.38 15.31 -3.21
CA MET A 47 -7.46 14.34 -3.40
C MET A 47 -6.93 13.01 -3.97
N GLU A 48 -6.09 13.10 -5.00
CA GLU A 48 -5.45 11.95 -5.65
C GLU A 48 -4.54 11.18 -4.69
N GLN A 49 -3.74 11.88 -3.89
CA GLN A 49 -2.84 11.24 -2.92
C GLN A 49 -3.60 10.61 -1.74
N SER A 50 -4.69 11.23 -1.29
CA SER A 50 -5.59 10.64 -0.30
C SER A 50 -6.24 9.37 -0.84
N LEU A 51 -6.67 9.36 -2.10
CA LEU A 51 -7.24 8.19 -2.75
C LEU A 51 -6.23 7.04 -2.85
N ARG A 52 -5.02 7.32 -3.35
CA ARG A 52 -3.94 6.33 -3.43
C ARG A 52 -3.56 5.76 -2.06
N ALA A 53 -3.50 6.62 -1.05
CA ALA A 53 -3.21 6.23 0.32
C ALA A 53 -4.31 5.34 0.93
N ALA A 54 -5.59 5.65 0.65
CA ALA A 54 -6.72 4.83 1.07
C ALA A 54 -6.70 3.45 0.38
N GLN A 55 -6.44 3.42 -0.93
CA GLN A 55 -6.28 2.18 -1.70
C GLN A 55 -5.18 1.27 -1.12
N LEU A 56 -4.03 1.84 -0.75
CA LEU A 56 -2.95 1.09 -0.12
C LEU A 56 -3.37 0.51 1.24
N ALA A 57 -4.05 1.31 2.07
CA ALA A 57 -4.53 0.87 3.37
C ALA A 57 -5.53 -0.29 3.23
N GLU A 58 -6.47 -0.19 2.30
CA GLU A 58 -7.46 -1.22 2.01
C GLU A 58 -6.80 -2.54 1.58
N ILE A 59 -5.84 -2.49 0.64
CA ILE A 59 -5.11 -3.69 0.21
C ILE A 59 -4.32 -4.32 1.34
N LEU A 60 -3.67 -3.52 2.21
CA LEU A 60 -2.91 -4.05 3.34
C LEU A 60 -3.80 -4.71 4.38
N GLU A 61 -4.95 -4.12 4.68
CA GLU A 61 -5.92 -4.70 5.60
C GLU A 61 -6.47 -6.01 5.05
N LYS A 62 -6.90 -6.00 3.78
CA LYS A 62 -7.38 -7.19 3.07
C LYS A 62 -6.31 -8.28 3.02
N ALA A 63 -5.07 -7.94 2.66
CA ALA A 63 -3.96 -8.88 2.64
C ALA A 63 -3.67 -9.47 4.03
N THR A 64 -3.77 -8.66 5.10
CA THR A 64 -3.58 -9.14 6.48
C THR A 64 -4.68 -10.12 6.89
N GLN A 65 -5.93 -9.87 6.48
CA GLN A 65 -7.05 -10.79 6.72
C GLN A 65 -6.87 -12.10 5.96
N VAL A 66 -6.52 -12.04 4.67
CA VAL A 66 -6.36 -13.22 3.80
C VAL A 66 -5.14 -14.07 4.17
N LEU A 67 -4.01 -13.43 4.44
CA LEU A 67 -2.75 -14.11 4.80
C LEU A 67 -2.69 -14.46 6.30
N GLY A 68 -3.63 -13.96 7.11
CA GLY A 68 -3.73 -14.21 8.54
C GLY A 68 -2.69 -13.52 9.42
N ALA A 69 -1.69 -12.84 8.84
CA ALA A 69 -0.63 -12.16 9.58
C ALA A 69 -0.15 -10.90 8.87
N ARG A 70 0.16 -9.88 9.67
CA ARG A 70 0.68 -8.59 9.19
C ARG A 70 2.03 -8.74 8.49
N ASP A 71 2.96 -9.49 9.09
CA ASP A 71 4.27 -9.77 8.51
C ASP A 71 4.16 -10.53 7.17
N ALA A 72 3.17 -11.43 7.06
CA ALA A 72 2.91 -12.14 5.81
C ALA A 72 2.39 -11.19 4.72
N ALA A 73 1.48 -10.27 5.06
CA ALA A 73 1.01 -9.22 4.16
C ALA A 73 2.14 -8.30 3.70
N GLU A 74 3.05 -7.91 4.60
CA GLU A 74 4.25 -7.13 4.25
C GLU A 74 5.15 -7.87 3.26
N ALA A 75 5.49 -9.12 3.60
CA ALA A 75 6.34 -9.95 2.78
C ALA A 75 5.71 -10.16 1.40
N TRP A 76 4.40 -10.40 1.35
CA TRP A 76 3.65 -10.56 0.11
C TRP A 76 3.67 -9.30 -0.74
N MET A 77 3.40 -8.12 -0.16
CA MET A 77 3.47 -6.83 -0.86
C MET A 77 4.85 -6.59 -1.50
N GLY A 78 5.91 -7.07 -0.84
CA GLY A 78 7.28 -6.95 -1.31
C GLY A 78 7.76 -8.07 -2.24
N ARG A 79 7.00 -9.15 -2.41
CA ARG A 79 7.42 -10.34 -3.16
C ARG A 79 6.62 -10.46 -4.45
N ARG A 80 7.22 -11.05 -5.48
CA ARG A 80 6.50 -11.41 -6.70
C ARG A 80 5.41 -12.42 -6.34
N ALA A 81 4.15 -12.11 -6.61
CA ALA A 81 3.04 -13.02 -6.39
C ALA A 81 2.79 -13.79 -7.70
N MET A 82 2.87 -15.13 -7.65
CA MET A 82 2.67 -15.96 -8.84
C MET A 82 1.29 -15.73 -9.48
N GLY A 83 0.24 -15.53 -8.68
CA GLY A 83 -1.10 -15.25 -9.22
C GLY A 83 -1.36 -13.79 -9.61
N LEU A 84 -0.32 -12.93 -9.59
CA LEU A 84 -0.31 -11.61 -10.23
C LEU A 84 0.64 -11.62 -11.45
N ASP A 85 0.73 -12.74 -12.18
CA ASP A 85 1.67 -12.92 -13.30
C ASP A 85 3.14 -12.72 -12.92
N GLY A 86 3.51 -12.98 -11.66
CA GLY A 86 4.85 -12.76 -11.16
C GLY A 86 5.22 -11.28 -10.97
N MET A 87 4.23 -10.39 -10.97
CA MET A 87 4.40 -8.98 -10.63
C MET A 87 4.48 -8.80 -9.11
N VAL A 88 5.17 -7.73 -8.70
CA VAL A 88 5.24 -7.32 -7.30
C VAL A 88 3.99 -6.49 -7.01
N PRO A 89 3.19 -6.81 -5.98
CA PRO A 89 2.00 -6.04 -5.61
C PRO A 89 2.24 -4.53 -5.52
N LEU A 90 3.38 -4.13 -4.95
CA LEU A 90 3.77 -2.73 -4.86
C LEU A 90 3.97 -2.05 -6.22
N ASP A 91 4.53 -2.75 -7.20
CA ASP A 91 4.71 -2.21 -8.56
C ASP A 91 3.38 -2.22 -9.31
N LEU A 92 2.55 -3.26 -9.11
CA LEU A 92 1.23 -3.34 -9.72
C LEU A 92 0.36 -2.18 -9.26
N LEU A 93 0.30 -1.91 -7.95
CA LEU A 93 -0.50 -0.83 -7.36
C LEU A 93 -0.13 0.54 -8.01
N ALA A 94 1.12 0.72 -8.47
CA ALA A 94 1.57 1.98 -9.09
C ALA A 94 0.97 2.20 -10.49
N MET A 95 0.43 1.15 -11.10
CA MET A 95 -0.31 1.21 -12.35
C MET A 95 -1.76 1.69 -12.11
N PRO A 96 -2.38 2.37 -13.08
CA PRO A 96 -3.77 2.82 -12.98
C PRO A 96 -4.74 1.71 -12.59
N ASP A 97 -4.57 0.52 -13.19
CA ASP A 97 -5.45 -0.64 -13.01
C ASP A 97 -4.94 -1.65 -11.96
N GLY A 98 -3.86 -1.34 -11.26
CA GLY A 98 -3.27 -2.28 -10.31
C GLY A 98 -4.09 -2.52 -9.05
N PHE A 99 -4.78 -1.48 -8.56
CA PHE A 99 -5.63 -1.60 -7.37
C PHE A 99 -6.76 -2.63 -7.55
N PRO A 100 -7.62 -2.54 -8.59
CA PRO A 100 -8.68 -3.53 -8.77
C PRO A 100 -8.12 -4.95 -9.02
N MET A 101 -6.98 -5.10 -9.72
CA MET A 101 -6.34 -6.40 -9.93
C MET A 101 -5.86 -7.03 -8.61
N LEU A 102 -5.21 -6.25 -7.75
CA LEU A 102 -4.76 -6.71 -6.43
C LEU A 102 -5.92 -7.10 -5.53
N ARG A 103 -6.97 -6.29 -5.53
CA ARG A 103 -8.18 -6.56 -4.78
C ARG A 103 -8.85 -7.85 -5.24
N ASP A 104 -9.01 -8.04 -6.56
CA ASP A 104 -9.58 -9.27 -7.13
C ASP A 104 -8.74 -10.49 -6.78
N HIS A 105 -7.41 -10.37 -6.87
CA HIS A 105 -6.49 -11.44 -6.49
C HIS A 105 -6.61 -11.81 -5.01
N LEU A 106 -6.67 -10.83 -4.11
CA LEU A 106 -6.85 -11.08 -2.67
C LEU A 106 -8.22 -11.73 -2.37
N ILE A 107 -9.28 -11.29 -3.05
CA ILE A 107 -10.61 -11.93 -2.95
C ILE A 107 -10.52 -13.39 -3.42
N ARG A 108 -9.87 -13.68 -4.55
CA ARG A 108 -9.68 -15.06 -5.01
C ARG A 108 -8.91 -15.92 -3.99
N MET A 109 -7.89 -15.35 -3.36
CA MET A 109 -7.14 -16.01 -2.29
C MET A 109 -8.02 -16.26 -1.05
N GLU A 110 -8.89 -15.31 -0.69
CA GLU A 110 -9.82 -15.40 0.45
C GLU A 110 -10.87 -16.52 0.26
N TYR A 111 -11.47 -16.58 -0.93
CA TYR A 111 -12.53 -17.53 -1.25
C TYR A 111 -12.00 -18.92 -1.68
N GLY A 112 -10.68 -19.09 -1.78
CA GLY A 112 -10.05 -20.40 -2.03
C GLY A 112 -10.44 -21.06 -3.35
N VAL A 113 -10.89 -20.28 -4.35
CA VAL A 113 -11.33 -20.84 -5.64
C VAL A 113 -10.11 -21.20 -6.49
N TYR A 114 -9.53 -22.35 -6.20
CA TYR A 114 -8.93 -23.22 -7.20
C TYR A 114 -10.04 -24.20 -7.60
N ILE A 115 -10.69 -23.98 -8.74
CA ILE A 115 -11.44 -25.05 -9.42
C ILE A 115 -10.49 -25.82 -10.33
#